data_AF-A0A7Y0SDD4-F1
#
_entry.id   AF-A0A7Y0SDD4-F1
#
_cell.length_a   1.000
_cell.length_b   1.000
_cell.length_c   1.000
_cell.angle_alpha   90.00
_cell.angle_beta   90.00
_cell.angle_gamma   90.00
#
_symmetry.space_group_name_H-M   'P 1'
#
loop_
_entity.id
_entity.type
_entity.pdbx_description
1 polymer ?
#
loop_
_entity_poly.entity_id
_entity_poly.type
_entity_poly.pdbx_seq_one_letter_code
_entity_poly.pdbx_strand_id
1 'polypeptide(L)'
;LADFANTQGLAKVSGTSWTQSFSSGAPIMGVPGSGTMGDLTPGALEGSNVDLTSELVALMTAQRNYQANAKTISTSDKLTQALFNAV
;
A
#
# COMPACT_ATOMS: atom_id res chain seq x y z
N LEU A 1 15.41 4.06 -20.43
CA LEU A 1 14.67 3.99 -19.16
C LEU A 1 14.51 5.42 -18.64
N ALA A 2 13.47 5.66 -17.84
CA ALA A 2 13.29 6.94 -17.16
C ALA A 2 13.41 6.70 -15.65
N ASP A 3 14.31 7.41 -15.00
CA ASP A 3 14.48 7.41 -13.56
C ASP A 3 13.82 8.65 -12.95
N PHE A 4 13.40 8.57 -11.70
CA PHE A 4 12.77 9.65 -10.98
C PHE A 4 13.48 9.84 -9.65
N ALA A 5 13.78 11.09 -9.28
CA ALA A 5 14.41 11.38 -8.01
C ALA A 5 13.61 10.87 -6.80
N ASN A 6 12.27 10.79 -6.93
CA ASN A 6 11.41 10.21 -5.92
C ASN A 6 10.36 9.27 -6.54
N THR A 7 10.60 7.96 -6.44
CA THR A 7 9.71 6.92 -6.94
C THR A 7 8.40 6.80 -6.13
N GLN A 8 8.41 7.15 -4.84
CA GLN A 8 7.19 7.16 -4.01
C GLN A 8 6.27 8.34 -4.31
N GLY A 9 6.80 9.38 -4.96
CA GLY A 9 6.03 10.55 -5.40
C GLY A 9 5.28 10.32 -6.72
N LEU A 10 5.44 9.17 -7.38
CA LEU A 10 4.79 8.90 -8.66
C LEU A 10 3.28 8.78 -8.49
N ALA A 11 2.52 9.34 -9.43
CA ALA A 11 1.07 9.19 -9.44
C ALA A 11 0.70 7.91 -10.17
N LYS A 12 -0.01 7.01 -9.49
CA LYS A 12 -0.50 5.77 -10.09
C LYS A 12 -1.66 6.09 -11.03
N VAL A 13 -1.57 5.67 -12.29
CA VAL A 13 -2.61 5.93 -13.29
C VAL A 13 -3.53 4.72 -13.42
N SER A 14 -2.99 3.59 -13.87
CA SER A 14 -3.76 2.36 -14.09
C SER A 14 -2.86 1.15 -14.04
N GLY A 15 -3.32 0.06 -13.42
CA GLY A 15 -2.56 -1.18 -13.28
C GLY A 15 -1.18 -0.95 -12.65
N THR A 16 -0.14 -1.25 -13.42
CA THR A 16 1.29 -1.05 -13.07
C THR A 16 1.89 0.20 -13.71
N SER A 17 1.09 1.05 -14.35
CA SER A 17 1.54 2.30 -15.00
C SER A 17 1.51 3.49 -14.05
N TRP A 18 2.60 4.27 -14.08
CA TRP A 18 2.81 5.44 -13.26
C TRP A 18 3.08 6.67 -14.13
N THR A 19 2.64 7.85 -13.66
CA THR A 19 2.94 9.14 -14.29
C THR A 19 3.73 10.03 -13.35
N GLN A 20 4.53 10.92 -13.93
CA GLN A 20 5.21 11.97 -13.20
C GLN A 20 4.20 12.85 -12.44
N SER A 21 4.55 13.22 -11.21
CA SER A 21 3.85 14.21 -10.41
C SER A 21 4.82 15.31 -9.98
N PHE A 22 4.30 16.39 -9.41
CA PHE A 22 5.15 17.43 -8.84
C PHE A 22 6.08 16.89 -7.73
N SER A 23 5.63 15.87 -6.98
CA SER A 23 6.40 15.25 -5.90
C SER A 23 7.44 14.22 -6.36
N SER A 24 7.31 13.67 -7.58
CA SER A 24 8.31 12.75 -8.15
C SER A 24 9.48 13.48 -8.82
N GLY A 25 9.26 14.72 -9.24
CA GLY A 25 10.19 15.47 -10.09
C GLY A 25 10.11 15.06 -11.57
N ALA A 26 10.94 15.69 -12.39
CA ALA A 26 11.02 15.43 -13.83
C ALA A 26 11.74 14.10 -14.12
N PRO A 27 11.36 13.37 -15.17
CA PRO A 27 11.98 12.11 -15.58
C PRO A 27 13.40 12.35 -16.09
N ILE A 28 14.34 11.59 -15.56
CA ILE A 28 15.72 11.53 -16.04
C ILE A 28 15.78 10.38 -17.05
N MET A 29 15.79 10.73 -18.34
CA MET A 29 15.87 9.75 -19.43
C MET A 29 17.32 9.32 -19.65
N GLY A 30 17.55 8.02 -19.81
CA GLY A 30 18.87 7.47 -20.12
C GLY A 30 18.83 6.10 -20.78
N VAL A 31 19.99 5.67 -21.27
CA VAL A 31 20.18 4.39 -21.95
C VAL A 31 20.31 3.27 -20.89
N PRO A 32 19.70 2.09 -21.10
CA PRO A 32 19.92 0.95 -20.21
C PRO A 32 21.41 0.58 -20.11
N GLY A 33 21.88 0.21 -18.91
CA GLY A 33 23.29 -0.15 -18.66
C GLY A 33 24.29 1.02 -18.59
N SER A 34 23.82 2.27 -18.58
CA SER A 34 24.67 3.46 -18.43
C SER A 34 24.20 4.34 -17.26
N GLY A 35 25.13 4.69 -16.37
CA GLY A 35 24.86 5.56 -15.22
C GLY A 35 24.23 4.82 -14.04
N THR A 36 23.14 5.36 -13.48
CA THR A 36 22.36 4.77 -12.36
C THR A 36 21.32 3.74 -12.84
N MET A 37 21.23 3.52 -14.14
CA MET A 37 20.21 2.68 -14.76
C MET A 37 20.65 1.21 -14.82
N GLY A 38 19.76 0.29 -14.43
CA GLY A 38 20.01 -1.15 -14.51
C GLY A 38 20.09 -1.69 -15.94
N ASP A 39 20.61 -2.92 -16.06
CA ASP A 39 20.68 -3.66 -17.32
C ASP A 39 19.34 -4.28 -17.70
N LEU A 40 19.08 -4.39 -19.00
CA LEU A 40 17.90 -5.09 -19.51
C LEU A 40 18.24 -6.57 -19.75
N THR A 41 17.53 -7.47 -19.08
CA THR A 41 17.62 -8.91 -19.34
C THR A 41 16.43 -9.36 -20.20
N PRO A 42 16.62 -9.65 -21.49
CA PRO A 42 15.53 -10.11 -22.35
C PRO A 42 15.04 -11.50 -21.93
N GLY A 43 13.71 -11.70 -21.91
CA GLY A 43 13.09 -12.96 -21.51
C GLY A 43 12.87 -13.15 -20.00
N ALA A 44 13.30 -12.20 -19.16
CA ALA A 44 12.99 -12.18 -17.74
C ALA A 44 11.74 -11.31 -17.48
N LEU A 45 10.85 -11.77 -16.61
CA LEU A 45 9.69 -11.01 -16.12
C LEU A 45 9.90 -10.70 -14.64
N GLU A 46 9.75 -9.44 -14.26
CA GLU A 46 9.80 -9.03 -12.85
C GLU A 46 8.58 -9.59 -12.10
N GLY A 47 8.85 -10.47 -11.13
CA GLY A 47 7.82 -11.02 -10.25
C GLY A 47 7.28 -9.97 -9.27
N SER A 48 6.13 -10.25 -8.68
CA SER A 48 5.62 -9.41 -7.59
C SER A 48 6.56 -9.45 -6.40
N ASN A 49 6.87 -8.28 -5.83
CA ASN A 49 7.63 -8.15 -4.59
C ASN A 49 6.78 -8.38 -3.33
N VAL A 50 5.55 -8.88 -3.49
CA VAL A 50 4.57 -9.05 -2.40
C VAL A 50 4.66 -10.46 -1.85
N ASP A 51 4.90 -10.58 -0.54
CA ASP A 51 4.78 -11.84 0.19
C ASP A 51 3.32 -12.06 0.61
N LEU A 52 2.64 -12.99 -0.09
CA LEU A 52 1.25 -13.34 0.16
C LEU A 52 0.98 -13.77 1.61
N THR A 53 1.94 -14.41 2.27
CA THR A 53 1.76 -14.89 3.65
C THR A 53 1.74 -13.72 4.63
N SER A 54 2.65 -12.77 4.46
CA SER A 54 2.69 -11.53 5.24
C SER A 54 1.42 -10.69 5.04
N GLU A 55 0.99 -10.51 3.78
CA GLU A 55 -0.24 -9.76 3.47
C GLU A 55 -1.49 -10.42 4.06
N LEU A 56 -1.57 -11.76 4.06
CA LEU A 56 -2.69 -12.47 4.67
C LEU A 56 -2.73 -12.27 6.19
N VAL A 57 -1.57 -12.30 6.85
CA VAL A 57 -1.47 -12.04 8.30
C VAL A 57 -1.83 -10.59 8.63
N ALA A 58 -1.40 -9.63 7.79
CA ALA A 58 -1.78 -8.24 7.93
C ALA A 58 -3.31 -8.05 7.79
N LEU A 59 -3.94 -8.71 6.81
CA LEU A 59 -5.39 -8.73 6.67
C LEU A 59 -6.11 -9.36 7.87
N MET A 60 -5.64 -10.51 8.36
CA MET A 60 -6.22 -11.16 9.55
C MET A 60 -6.10 -10.25 10.78
N THR A 61 -4.99 -9.54 10.92
CA THR A 61 -4.76 -8.60 12.03
C THR A 61 -5.69 -7.39 11.91
N ALA A 62 -5.83 -6.81 10.72
CA ALA A 62 -6.79 -5.73 10.46
C ALA A 62 -8.23 -6.16 10.74
N GLN A 63 -8.62 -7.37 10.33
CA GLN A 63 -9.94 -7.94 10.62
C GLN A 63 -10.16 -8.15 12.12
N ARG A 64 -9.19 -8.68 12.85
CA ARG A 64 -9.27 -8.84 14.31
C ARG A 64 -9.40 -7.51 15.02
N ASN A 65 -8.65 -6.50 14.60
CA ASN A 65 -8.75 -5.15 15.16
C ASN A 65 -10.15 -4.54 14.90
N TYR A 66 -10.68 -4.72 13.69
CA TYR A 66 -12.04 -4.30 13.38
C TYR A 66 -13.08 -5.00 14.27
N GLN A 67 -12.98 -6.32 14.42
CA GLN A 67 -13.88 -7.11 15.29
C GLN A 67 -13.76 -6.71 16.76
N ALA A 68 -12.54 -6.49 17.26
CA ALA A 68 -12.29 -6.04 18.62
C ALA A 68 -12.91 -4.66 18.86
N ASN A 69 -12.71 -3.72 17.94
CA ASN A 69 -13.30 -2.38 18.02
C ASN A 69 -14.83 -2.45 17.98
N ALA A 70 -15.41 -3.25 17.08
CA ALA A 70 -16.86 -3.44 16.99
C ALA A 70 -17.43 -4.07 18.28
N LYS A 71 -16.70 -5.00 18.91
CA LYS A 71 -17.12 -5.62 20.17
C LYS A 71 -17.08 -4.63 21.33
N THR A 72 -16.05 -3.77 21.39
CA THR A 72 -15.95 -2.70 22.38
C THR A 72 -17.12 -1.72 22.25
N ILE A 73 -17.44 -1.30 21.03
CA ILE A 73 -18.60 -0.43 20.75
C ILE A 73 -19.90 -1.11 21.23
N SER A 74 -20.15 -2.35 20.81
CA SER A 74 -21.37 -3.07 21.22
C SER A 74 -21.49 -3.27 22.74
N THR A 75 -20.36 -3.44 23.43
CA THR A 75 -20.35 -3.58 24.89
C THR A 75 -20.61 -2.23 25.58
N SER A 76 -20.06 -1.14 25.04
CA SER A 76 -20.36 0.23 25.48
C SER A 76 -21.83 0.59 25.29
N ASP A 77 -22.43 0.21 24.16
CA ASP A 77 -23.85 0.43 23.87
C ASP A 77 -24.73 -0.32 24.87
N LYS A 78 -24.40 -1.58 25.19
CA LYS A 78 -25.12 -2.37 26.19
C LYS A 78 -25.01 -1.80 27.60
N LEU A 79 -23.85 -1.31 27.99
CA LEU A 79 -23.66 -0.65 29.29
C LEU A 79 -24.48 0.63 29.38
N THR A 80 -24.48 1.44 28.32
CA THR A 80 -25.29 2.67 28.24
C THR A 80 -26.77 2.37 28.35
N GLN A 81 -27.27 1.37 27.61
CA GLN A 81 -28.66 0.91 27.70
C GLN A 81 -29.03 0.43 29.10
N ALA A 82 -28.13 -0.32 29.77
CA ALA A 82 -28.36 -0.81 31.13
C ALA A 82 -28.44 0.32 32.16
N LEU A 83 -27.62 1.38 32.00
CA LEU A 83 -27.69 2.58 32.86
C LEU A 83 -29.01 3.33 32.68
N PHE A 84 -29.50 3.49 31.46
CA PHE A 84 -30.80 4.14 31.20
C PHE A 84 -31.99 3.36 31.76
N ASN A 85 -31.93 2.03 31.79
CA ASN A 85 -33.02 1.19 32.31
C ASN A 85 -32.98 1.03 33.84
N ALA A 86 -31.88 1.42 34.51
CA ALA A 86 -31.69 1.31 35.94
C ALA A 86 -32.01 2.61 36.71
N VAL A 87 -32.40 3.67 35.99
CA VAL A 87 -32.93 4.95 36.49
C VAL A 87 -34.42 5.02 36.19
#